data_AF-A0A975II67-F1
#
_entry.id   AF-A0A975II67-F1
#
_cell.length_a   1.000
_cell.length_b   1.000
_cell.length_c   1.000
_cell.angle_alpha   90.00
_cell.angle_beta   90.00
_cell.angle_gamma   90.00
#
_symmetry.space_group_name_H-M   'P 1'
#
loop_
_entity.id
_entity.type
_entity.pdbx_description
1 polymer ?
#
loop_
_entity_poly.entity_id
_entity_poly.type
_entity_poly.pdbx_seq_one_letter_code
_entity_poly.pdbx_strand_id
1 'polypeptide(L)'
;MDVTCNKKDKRKDLKQRFVMDAKFYSDDVLQRRGGISAVIRELYESKDYSEGGKNAVFILHPSQNAIDEKISPQIWGDNSYFGELKMFNWDLGLRKKNYHKYGAICANPVLRIRYLDEFQRLIGMFLQYGVENNQLDRSQSDDVESINFCIACGSHDLKSVRVTTGNMKASWYECNDCKHFTTYNHCHHCNTRLIKNGDYWSYHSQMPIEPLNIKCPACESLL
;
A
#
# COMPACT_ATOMS: atom_id res chain seq x y z
N MET A 1 -8.92 5.54 12.06
CA MET A 1 -7.84 5.03 12.93
C MET A 1 -6.75 6.08 12.97
N ASP A 2 -6.48 6.63 14.16
CA ASP A 2 -5.37 7.57 14.35
C ASP A 2 -4.15 6.78 14.83
N VAL A 3 -2.99 6.97 14.18
CA VAL A 3 -1.75 6.25 14.48
C VAL A 3 -0.65 7.24 14.83
N THR A 4 0.10 6.91 15.88
CA THR A 4 1.32 7.63 16.26
C THR A 4 2.50 6.68 16.11
N CYS A 5 3.53 7.09 15.36
CA CYS A 5 4.71 6.27 15.10
C CYS A 5 5.97 6.92 15.66
N ASN A 6 6.71 6.14 16.44
CA ASN A 6 7.99 6.53 17.01
C ASN A 6 9.07 6.50 15.92
N LYS A 7 9.86 7.56 15.80
CA LYS A 7 10.99 7.63 14.88
C LYS A 7 12.25 7.00 15.48
N LYS A 8 13.08 6.40 14.63
CA LYS A 8 14.41 5.86 15.01
C LYS A 8 15.35 6.93 15.55
N ASP A 9 15.26 8.15 15.04
CA ASP A 9 16.13 9.28 15.40
C ASP A 9 15.66 10.06 16.64
N LYS A 10 14.62 9.56 17.35
CA LYS A 10 14.00 10.20 18.53
C LYS A 10 13.49 11.62 18.29
N ARG A 11 13.30 12.04 17.03
CA ARG A 11 12.57 13.28 16.72
C ARG A 11 11.07 13.08 16.97
N LYS A 12 10.33 14.18 16.89
CA LYS A 12 8.87 14.23 17.12
C LYS A 12 8.15 13.12 16.36
N ASP A 13 7.27 12.42 17.07
CA ASP A 13 6.47 11.32 16.53
C ASP A 13 5.62 11.76 15.33
N LEU A 14 5.46 10.83 14.38
CA LEU A 14 4.58 11.01 13.23
C LEU A 14 3.15 10.68 13.65
N LYS A 15 2.22 11.58 13.38
CA LYS A 15 0.78 11.35 13.55
C LYS A 15 0.10 11.30 12.19
N GLN A 16 -0.63 10.22 11.92
CA GLN A 16 -1.39 10.07 10.69
C GLN A 16 -2.75 9.45 10.97
N ARG A 17 -3.74 9.84 10.16
CA ARG A 17 -5.09 9.27 10.20
C ARG A 17 -5.33 8.39 8.98
N PHE A 18 -5.85 7.21 9.26
CA PHE A 18 -6.31 6.26 8.26
C PHE A 18 -7.82 6.12 8.32
N VAL A 19 -8.51 6.41 7.22
CA VAL A 19 -9.97 6.28 7.14
C VAL A 19 -10.29 4.99 6.39
N MET A 20 -10.98 4.09 7.07
CA MET A 20 -11.60 2.91 6.48
C MET A 20 -13.10 3.01 6.70
N ASP A 21 -13.87 2.92 5.63
CA ASP A 21 -15.33 3.01 5.69
C ASP A 21 -15.94 1.77 5.02
N ALA A 22 -16.76 1.05 5.76
CA ALA A 22 -17.38 -0.18 5.27
C ALA A 22 -18.63 0.13 4.46
N LYS A 23 -18.65 -0.29 3.20
CA LYS A 23 -19.78 -0.17 2.28
C LYS A 23 -20.21 -1.55 1.81
N PHE A 24 -21.25 -2.08 2.45
CA PHE A 24 -21.85 -3.38 2.12
C PHE A 24 -22.82 -3.30 0.94
N TYR A 25 -22.36 -2.78 -0.19
CA TYR A 25 -23.16 -2.75 -1.42
C TYR A 25 -23.09 -4.10 -2.13
N SER A 26 -24.23 -4.56 -2.67
CA SER A 26 -24.22 -5.61 -3.68
C SER A 26 -23.66 -5.08 -5.00
N ASP A 27 -23.27 -5.98 -5.90
CA ASP A 27 -22.75 -5.62 -7.23
C ASP A 27 -23.72 -4.68 -7.97
N ASP A 28 -25.02 -4.98 -7.98
CA ASP A 28 -26.05 -4.13 -8.62
C ASP A 28 -26.11 -2.71 -8.02
N VAL A 29 -26.02 -2.59 -6.69
CA VAL A 29 -26.06 -1.29 -6.01
C VAL A 29 -24.79 -0.49 -6.31
N LEU A 30 -23.64 -1.16 -6.36
CA LEU A 30 -22.36 -0.54 -6.68
C LEU A 30 -22.37 -0.02 -8.13
N GLN A 31 -22.87 -0.82 -9.07
CA GLN A 31 -22.99 -0.42 -10.48
C GLN A 31 -23.95 0.77 -10.67
N ARG A 32 -25.11 0.77 -10.00
CA ARG A 32 -26.03 1.93 -10.02
C ARG A 32 -25.44 3.20 -9.43
N ARG A 33 -24.42 3.09 -8.58
CA ARG A 33 -23.68 4.23 -8.02
C ARG A 33 -22.50 4.69 -8.89
N GLY A 34 -22.28 4.06 -10.04
CA GLY A 34 -21.16 4.37 -10.94
C GLY A 34 -19.88 3.60 -10.62
N GLY A 35 -20.01 2.43 -9.98
CA GLY A 35 -18.89 1.56 -9.65
C GLY A 35 -18.12 1.99 -8.39
N ILE A 36 -17.06 1.26 -8.06
CA ILE A 36 -16.26 1.52 -6.86
C ILE A 36 -15.56 2.88 -6.89
N SER A 37 -15.15 3.34 -8.08
CA SER A 37 -14.47 4.61 -8.28
C SER A 37 -15.35 5.80 -7.91
N ALA A 38 -16.65 5.74 -8.23
CA ALA A 38 -17.60 6.78 -7.86
C ALA A 38 -17.80 6.85 -6.33
N VAL A 39 -17.86 5.70 -5.65
CA VAL A 39 -17.96 5.65 -4.18
C VAL A 39 -16.68 6.17 -3.53
N ILE A 40 -15.50 5.79 -4.04
CA ILE A 40 -14.21 6.32 -3.56
C ILE A 40 -14.20 7.85 -3.68
N ARG A 41 -14.58 8.38 -4.85
CA ARG A 41 -14.62 9.83 -5.07
C ARG A 41 -15.60 10.54 -4.13
N GLU A 42 -16.78 9.96 -3.91
CA GLU A 42 -17.77 10.51 -2.96
C GLU A 42 -17.17 10.63 -1.56
N LEU A 43 -16.48 9.60 -1.07
CA LEU A 43 -15.88 9.61 0.27
C LEU A 43 -14.64 10.51 0.35
N TYR A 44 -13.75 10.43 -0.63
CA TYR A 44 -12.45 11.11 -0.63
C TYR A 44 -12.60 12.62 -0.85
N GLU A 45 -13.42 13.05 -1.81
CA GLU A 45 -13.56 14.45 -2.22
C GLU A 45 -14.85 15.09 -1.70
N SER A 46 -16.02 14.47 -1.96
CA SER A 46 -17.30 15.13 -1.68
C SER A 46 -17.65 15.19 -0.19
N LYS A 47 -17.39 14.10 0.54
CA LYS A 47 -17.51 14.04 2.00
C LYS A 47 -16.23 14.44 2.72
N ASP A 48 -15.16 14.66 1.96
CA ASP A 48 -13.84 15.08 2.43
C ASP A 48 -13.29 14.26 3.61
N TYR A 49 -13.44 12.92 3.56
CA TYR A 49 -12.77 12.05 4.53
C TYR A 49 -11.24 12.13 4.41
N SER A 50 -10.75 12.62 3.27
CA SER A 50 -9.33 12.90 3.06
C SER A 50 -8.84 14.14 3.82
N GLU A 51 -9.75 15.00 4.30
CA GLU A 51 -9.45 16.29 4.95
C GLU A 51 -8.49 17.15 4.10
N GLY A 52 -8.84 17.33 2.82
CA GLY A 52 -8.01 18.02 1.84
C GLY A 52 -6.81 17.20 1.38
N GLY A 53 -6.96 15.89 1.21
CA GLY A 53 -5.91 14.98 0.72
C GLY A 53 -4.85 14.59 1.75
N LYS A 54 -5.03 14.95 3.02
CA LYS A 54 -4.12 14.60 4.11
C LYS A 54 -4.20 13.10 4.42
N ASN A 55 -5.41 12.59 4.54
CA ASN A 55 -5.69 11.23 5.01
C ASN A 55 -5.89 10.27 3.85
N ALA A 56 -5.44 9.03 4.05
CA ALA A 56 -5.78 7.94 3.15
C ALA A 56 -7.20 7.43 3.44
N VAL A 57 -7.99 7.17 2.40
CA VAL A 57 -9.41 6.76 2.50
C VAL A 57 -9.64 5.48 1.72
N PHE A 58 -10.00 4.41 2.42
CA PHE A 58 -10.25 3.10 1.83
C PHE A 58 -11.66 2.62 2.11
N ILE A 59 -12.26 1.98 1.12
CA ILE A 59 -13.56 1.34 1.26
C ILE A 59 -13.35 -0.14 1.57
N LEU A 60 -14.10 -0.68 2.52
CA LEU A 60 -14.23 -2.12 2.70
C LEU A 60 -15.53 -2.55 2.03
N HIS A 61 -15.47 -3.50 1.08
CA HIS A 61 -16.65 -3.95 0.33
C HIS A 61 -16.74 -5.48 0.24
N PRO A 62 -17.95 -6.06 0.17
CA PRO A 62 -18.13 -7.50 -0.01
C PRO A 62 -18.21 -7.92 -1.49
N SER A 63 -18.36 -6.97 -2.42
CA SER A 63 -18.59 -7.21 -3.84
C SER A 63 -17.43 -7.96 -4.50
N GLN A 64 -17.75 -8.95 -5.36
CA GLN A 64 -16.75 -9.75 -6.08
C GLN A 64 -16.37 -9.12 -7.42
N ASN A 65 -17.21 -8.24 -7.94
CA ASN A 65 -17.02 -7.57 -9.22
C ASN A 65 -16.89 -6.05 -9.01
N ALA A 66 -16.28 -5.65 -7.89
CA ALA A 66 -16.11 -4.23 -7.56
C ALA A 66 -15.06 -3.55 -8.43
N ILE A 67 -14.08 -4.32 -8.90
CA ILE A 67 -12.96 -3.83 -9.71
C ILE A 67 -13.23 -4.23 -11.16
N ASP A 68 -13.69 -3.28 -11.97
CA ASP A 68 -14.04 -3.54 -13.37
C ASP A 68 -12.79 -3.76 -14.25
N GLU A 69 -11.72 -2.99 -14.01
CA GLU A 69 -10.45 -3.10 -14.74
C GLU A 69 -9.41 -3.80 -13.86
N LYS A 70 -9.04 -5.02 -14.23
CA LYS A 70 -8.03 -5.81 -13.50
C LYS A 70 -6.63 -5.35 -13.87
N ILE A 71 -5.98 -4.68 -12.93
CA ILE A 71 -4.70 -3.99 -13.14
C ILE A 71 -3.50 -4.68 -12.48
N SER A 72 -3.74 -5.70 -11.66
CA SER A 72 -2.72 -6.52 -11.00
C SER A 72 -2.94 -7.99 -11.36
N PRO A 73 -1.89 -8.74 -11.75
CA PRO A 73 -2.01 -10.17 -12.00
C PRO A 73 -2.08 -10.99 -10.70
N GLN A 74 -1.93 -10.35 -9.54
CA GLN A 74 -2.03 -11.05 -8.26
C GLN A 74 -3.50 -11.32 -7.93
N ILE A 75 -3.80 -12.48 -7.34
CA ILE A 75 -5.17 -12.92 -6.99
C ILE A 75 -5.95 -11.86 -6.19
N TRP A 76 -5.27 -11.09 -5.33
CA TRP A 76 -5.96 -10.03 -4.59
C TRP A 76 -6.48 -8.91 -5.50
N GLY A 77 -5.79 -8.63 -6.61
CA GLY A 77 -6.12 -7.59 -7.58
C GLY A 77 -7.40 -7.84 -8.37
N ASP A 78 -7.96 -9.05 -8.29
CA ASP A 78 -9.26 -9.35 -8.90
C ASP A 78 -10.39 -8.52 -8.30
N ASN A 79 -10.34 -8.31 -6.98
CA ASN A 79 -11.44 -7.74 -6.22
C ASN A 79 -10.99 -6.61 -5.28
N SER A 80 -9.69 -6.38 -5.13
CA SER A 80 -9.13 -5.34 -4.27
C SER A 80 -8.20 -4.42 -5.06
N TYR A 81 -8.19 -3.17 -4.66
CA TYR A 81 -7.37 -2.10 -5.22
C TYR A 81 -6.75 -1.31 -4.08
N PHE A 82 -5.42 -1.37 -3.98
CA PHE A 82 -4.62 -0.75 -2.93
C PHE A 82 -4.15 0.67 -3.29
N GLY A 83 -4.54 1.21 -4.45
CA GLY A 83 -4.02 2.48 -4.95
C GLY A 83 -2.69 2.35 -5.70
N GLU A 84 -2.38 1.12 -6.15
CA GLU A 84 -1.14 0.72 -6.82
C GLU A 84 -0.94 1.36 -8.20
N LEU A 85 -2.02 1.73 -8.87
CA LEU A 85 -2.02 2.36 -10.19
C LEU A 85 -3.06 3.48 -10.21
N LYS A 86 -3.10 4.29 -11.27
CA LYS A 86 -4.08 5.37 -11.37
C LYS A 86 -5.51 4.83 -11.45
N MET A 87 -6.44 5.46 -10.73
CA MET A 87 -7.88 5.27 -10.92
C MET A 87 -8.53 6.49 -11.59
N PHE A 88 -8.00 7.69 -11.31
CA PHE A 88 -8.57 8.95 -11.78
C PHE A 88 -7.57 9.76 -12.61
N ASN A 89 -8.05 10.42 -13.67
CA ASN A 89 -7.21 11.24 -14.55
C ASN A 89 -6.60 12.44 -13.83
N TRP A 90 -7.30 13.03 -12.86
CA TRP A 90 -6.78 14.15 -12.07
C TRP A 90 -5.56 13.76 -11.23
N ASP A 91 -5.35 12.47 -10.99
CA ASP A 91 -4.23 11.97 -10.20
C ASP A 91 -2.93 11.82 -11.00
N LEU A 92 -3.00 11.90 -12.34
CA LEU A 92 -1.86 11.60 -13.22
C LEU A 92 -0.62 12.46 -12.90
N GLY A 93 -0.81 13.77 -12.69
CA GLY A 93 0.28 14.69 -12.34
C GLY A 93 0.70 14.62 -10.86
N LEU A 94 -0.07 13.94 -10.02
CA LEU A 94 0.09 13.91 -8.57
C LEU A 94 0.44 12.52 -8.04
N ARG A 95 0.59 11.51 -8.92
CA ARG A 95 0.85 10.12 -8.54
C ARG A 95 1.97 9.97 -7.52
N LYS A 96 3.08 10.69 -7.67
CA LYS A 96 4.21 10.65 -6.72
C LYS A 96 3.83 11.03 -5.28
N LYS A 97 2.73 11.75 -5.08
CA LYS A 97 2.18 12.15 -3.77
C LYS A 97 0.94 11.34 -3.36
N ASN A 98 0.23 10.76 -4.32
CA ASN A 98 -1.13 10.25 -4.13
C ASN A 98 -1.28 8.73 -4.28
N TYR A 99 -0.22 7.98 -4.61
CA TYR A 99 -0.31 6.52 -4.54
C TYR A 99 -0.69 6.07 -3.12
N HIS A 100 -1.49 5.00 -3.04
CA HIS A 100 -2.04 4.47 -1.79
C HIS A 100 -2.85 5.47 -0.94
N LYS A 101 -3.29 6.62 -1.48
CA LYS A 101 -4.18 7.56 -0.76
C LYS A 101 -5.64 7.14 -0.78
N TYR A 102 -6.03 6.29 -1.72
CA TYR A 102 -7.38 5.78 -1.78
C TYR A 102 -7.39 4.38 -2.38
N GLY A 103 -8.43 3.62 -2.03
CA GLY A 103 -8.66 2.32 -2.62
C GLY A 103 -9.88 1.60 -2.09
N ALA A 104 -10.01 0.34 -2.47
CA ALA A 104 -11.14 -0.50 -2.16
C ALA A 104 -10.68 -1.92 -1.88
N ILE A 105 -10.96 -2.43 -0.68
CA ILE A 105 -10.51 -3.73 -0.23
C ILE A 105 -11.70 -4.66 -0.10
N CYS A 106 -11.60 -5.82 -0.75
CA CYS A 106 -12.55 -6.90 -0.64
C CYS A 106 -12.49 -7.49 0.78
N ALA A 107 -13.55 -7.26 1.53
CA ALA A 107 -13.77 -7.78 2.88
C ALA A 107 -14.87 -8.84 2.86
N ASN A 108 -14.79 -9.79 1.92
CA ASN A 108 -15.77 -10.86 1.80
C ASN A 108 -15.26 -12.16 2.47
N PRO A 109 -15.87 -12.60 3.59
CA PRO A 109 -15.42 -13.79 4.31
C PRO A 109 -15.70 -15.11 3.57
N VAL A 110 -16.61 -15.10 2.59
CA VAL A 110 -16.99 -16.31 1.82
C VAL A 110 -16.02 -16.59 0.69
N LEU A 111 -15.45 -15.55 0.08
CA LEU A 111 -14.60 -15.71 -1.11
C LEU A 111 -13.17 -16.13 -0.79
N ARG A 112 -12.72 -15.94 0.45
CA ARG A 112 -11.31 -16.09 0.78
C ARG A 112 -11.12 -16.73 2.14
N ILE A 113 -10.47 -17.89 2.13
CA ILE A 113 -9.90 -18.56 3.31
C ILE A 113 -8.96 -17.61 4.07
N ARG A 114 -8.44 -16.57 3.41
CA ARG A 114 -7.48 -15.61 3.95
C ARG A 114 -7.92 -14.15 3.83
N TYR A 115 -9.20 -13.82 4.07
CA TYR A 115 -9.65 -12.41 4.09
C TYR A 115 -8.79 -11.53 5.04
N LEU A 116 -8.20 -12.13 6.08
CA LEU A 116 -7.24 -11.47 6.96
C LEU A 116 -5.99 -10.96 6.22
N ASP A 117 -5.53 -11.63 5.16
CA ASP A 117 -4.34 -11.22 4.40
C ASP A 117 -4.54 -9.85 3.72
N GLU A 118 -5.76 -9.53 3.28
CA GLU A 118 -6.06 -8.25 2.63
C GLU A 118 -6.14 -7.10 3.64
N PHE A 119 -6.75 -7.35 4.80
CA PHE A 119 -6.71 -6.40 5.91
C PHE A 119 -5.29 -6.17 6.42
N GLN A 120 -4.52 -7.24 6.57
CA GLN A 120 -3.12 -7.15 6.97
C GLN A 120 -2.29 -6.41 5.91
N ARG A 121 -2.58 -6.63 4.62
CA ARG A 121 -1.97 -5.89 3.50
C ARG A 121 -2.33 -4.41 3.55
N LEU A 122 -3.59 -4.08 3.82
CA LEU A 122 -4.08 -2.71 3.90
C LEU A 122 -3.42 -1.95 5.05
N ILE A 123 -3.46 -2.54 6.25
CA ILE A 123 -2.86 -1.94 7.44
C ILE A 123 -1.35 -1.83 7.28
N GLY A 124 -0.69 -2.89 6.79
CA GLY A 124 0.74 -2.88 6.52
C GLY A 124 1.15 -1.83 5.50
N MET A 125 0.39 -1.68 4.41
CA MET A 125 0.60 -0.62 3.44
C MET A 125 0.45 0.75 4.09
N PHE A 126 -0.59 0.99 4.88
CA PHE A 126 -0.74 2.27 5.58
C PHE A 126 0.44 2.54 6.53
N LEU A 127 0.89 1.56 7.30
CA LEU A 127 2.00 1.73 8.24
C LEU A 127 3.35 1.92 7.53
N GLN A 128 3.58 1.27 6.39
CA GLN A 128 4.84 1.35 5.64
C GLN A 128 4.87 2.50 4.62
N TYR A 129 3.72 2.93 4.07
CA TYR A 129 3.61 3.98 3.05
C TYR A 129 2.81 5.21 3.51
N GLY A 130 1.74 5.03 4.28
CA GLY A 130 0.89 6.14 4.73
C GLY A 130 1.53 7.00 5.81
N VAL A 131 2.39 6.40 6.65
CA VAL A 131 3.11 7.08 7.73
C VAL A 131 4.40 7.73 7.25
N GLU A 132 5.11 7.06 6.35
CA GLU A 132 6.48 7.39 5.97
C GLU A 132 6.58 8.49 4.91
N ASN A 133 7.69 9.22 4.91
CA ASN A 133 8.07 10.00 3.74
C ASN A 133 8.67 9.05 2.68
N ASN A 134 7.93 8.79 1.61
CA ASN A 134 8.32 7.86 0.54
C ASN A 134 8.92 8.56 -0.70
N GLN A 135 9.12 9.87 -0.60
CA GLN A 135 9.90 10.64 -1.57
C GLN A 135 11.32 10.78 -1.01
N LEU A 136 12.16 9.81 -1.37
CA LEU A 136 13.53 9.77 -0.93
C LEU A 136 14.36 10.80 -1.69
N ASP A 137 15.28 11.44 -0.98
CA ASP A 137 16.37 12.17 -1.62
C ASP A 137 17.48 11.20 -2.07
N ARG A 138 18.31 11.64 -3.03
CA ARG A 138 19.39 10.78 -3.56
C ARG A 138 20.46 10.41 -2.52
N SER A 139 20.54 11.11 -1.39
CA SER A 139 21.50 10.83 -0.32
C SER A 139 20.92 9.97 0.81
N GLN A 140 19.62 9.70 0.81
CA GLN A 140 18.95 8.98 1.89
C GLN A 140 19.00 7.47 1.69
N SER A 141 18.97 6.73 2.79
CA SER A 141 18.75 5.28 2.81
C SER A 141 17.33 4.97 2.33
N ASP A 142 17.13 3.78 1.74
CA ASP A 142 15.79 3.30 1.37
C ASP A 142 14.96 2.87 2.60
N ASP A 143 15.59 2.72 3.76
CA ASP A 143 14.93 2.40 5.04
C ASP A 143 13.88 3.45 5.45
N VAL A 144 12.99 3.06 6.35
CA VAL A 144 11.92 3.91 6.91
C VAL A 144 12.40 4.70 8.12
N GLU A 145 11.75 5.83 8.40
CA GLU A 145 12.07 6.70 9.53
C GLU A 145 11.52 6.14 10.85
N SER A 146 10.39 5.43 10.82
CA SER A 146 9.80 4.78 12.00
C SER A 146 10.55 3.51 12.41
N ILE A 147 10.29 3.06 13.64
CA ILE A 147 10.76 1.75 14.11
C ILE A 147 10.14 0.65 13.25
N ASN A 148 11.00 -0.17 12.64
CA ASN A 148 10.55 -1.27 11.79
C ASN A 148 9.78 -2.33 12.59
N PHE A 149 8.86 -3.01 11.92
CA PHE A 149 8.10 -4.14 12.46
C PHE A 149 7.93 -5.22 11.39
N CYS A 150 7.76 -6.46 11.82
CA CYS A 150 7.42 -7.55 10.93
C CYS A 150 5.94 -7.47 10.57
N ILE A 151 5.60 -7.31 9.30
CA ILE A 151 4.19 -7.30 8.88
C ILE A 151 3.47 -8.62 9.19
N ALA A 152 4.19 -9.75 9.19
CA ALA A 152 3.60 -11.07 9.37
C ALA A 152 3.20 -11.36 10.83
N CYS A 153 4.03 -10.98 11.82
CA CYS A 153 3.79 -11.29 13.24
C CYS A 153 3.74 -10.06 14.18
N GLY A 154 4.01 -8.86 13.69
CA GLY A 154 4.03 -7.62 14.48
C GLY A 154 5.28 -7.38 15.32
N SER A 155 6.25 -8.31 15.33
CA SER A 155 7.47 -8.18 16.13
C SER A 155 8.37 -7.04 15.67
N HIS A 156 9.05 -6.39 16.63
CA HIS A 156 10.11 -5.42 16.37
C HIS A 156 11.52 -6.06 16.40
N ASP A 157 11.63 -7.35 16.73
CA ASP A 157 12.91 -8.07 16.73
C ASP A 157 13.30 -8.45 15.30
N LEU A 158 13.94 -7.50 14.62
CA LEU A 158 14.39 -7.62 13.24
C LEU A 158 15.90 -7.49 13.17
N LYS A 159 16.55 -8.44 12.50
CA LYS A 159 17.96 -8.32 12.13
C LYS A 159 18.09 -7.68 10.75
N SER A 160 19.02 -6.74 10.61
CA SER A 160 19.42 -6.24 9.30
C SER A 160 20.24 -7.31 8.58
N VAL A 161 19.85 -7.63 7.35
CA VAL A 161 20.59 -8.56 6.49
C VAL A 161 21.43 -7.73 5.53
N ARG A 162 22.75 -7.96 5.55
CA ARG A 162 23.63 -7.38 4.53
C ARG A 162 23.44 -8.17 3.25
N VAL A 163 23.00 -7.49 2.22
CA VAL A 163 22.84 -8.08 0.90
C VAL A 163 23.81 -7.37 -0.01
N THR A 164 24.61 -8.12 -0.75
CA THR A 164 25.47 -7.60 -1.82
C THR A 164 24.61 -7.31 -3.05
N THR A 165 23.65 -6.39 -2.92
CA THR A 165 22.95 -5.80 -4.05
C THR A 165 23.77 -4.65 -4.60
N GLY A 166 23.72 -4.43 -5.92
CA GLY A 166 24.33 -3.23 -6.55
C GLY A 166 23.76 -1.90 -6.02
N ASN A 167 22.60 -1.93 -5.36
CA ASN A 167 22.05 -0.78 -4.65
C ASN A 167 22.53 -0.76 -3.17
N MET A 168 23.46 0.14 -2.86
CA MET A 168 23.99 0.33 -1.49
C MET A 168 23.02 1.02 -0.53
N LYS A 169 21.91 1.59 -1.03
CA LYS A 169 20.87 2.24 -0.20
C LYS A 169 19.77 1.28 0.23
N ALA A 170 19.63 0.16 -0.47
CA ALA A 170 18.63 -0.83 -0.17
C ALA A 170 18.82 -1.36 1.25
N SER A 171 17.72 -1.56 1.94
CA SER A 171 17.72 -2.08 3.31
C SER A 171 16.92 -3.36 3.36
N TRP A 172 17.48 -4.40 4.00
CA TRP A 172 16.82 -5.69 4.17
C TRP A 172 16.74 -6.01 5.66
N TYR A 173 15.56 -6.42 6.11
CA TYR A 173 15.31 -6.92 7.46
C TYR A 173 14.72 -8.33 7.42
N GLU A 174 15.14 -9.18 8.34
CA GLU A 174 14.53 -10.49 8.60
C GLU A 174 14.05 -10.53 10.05
N CYS A 175 12.81 -10.96 10.27
CA CYS A 175 12.25 -11.12 11.61
C CYS A 175 12.86 -12.33 12.30
N ASN A 176 13.34 -12.14 13.53
CA ASN A 176 13.93 -13.22 14.31
C ASN A 176 12.87 -14.25 14.76
N ASP A 177 11.62 -13.83 14.97
CA ASP A 177 10.53 -14.69 15.44
C ASP A 177 9.94 -15.60 14.35
N CYS A 178 9.58 -15.02 13.19
CA CYS A 178 8.87 -15.77 12.14
C CYS A 178 9.65 -15.93 10.83
N LYS A 179 10.88 -15.41 10.75
CA LYS A 179 11.75 -15.44 9.56
C LYS A 179 11.20 -14.72 8.32
N HIS A 180 10.04 -14.07 8.44
CA HIS A 180 9.53 -13.21 7.37
C HIS A 180 10.50 -12.04 7.16
N PHE A 181 10.75 -11.69 5.90
CA PHE A 181 11.68 -10.63 5.54
C PHE A 181 10.96 -9.45 4.88
N THR A 182 11.53 -8.26 5.00
CA THR A 182 11.08 -7.05 4.30
C THR A 182 12.27 -6.38 3.65
N THR A 183 12.12 -6.01 2.38
CA THR A 183 13.12 -5.25 1.63
C THR A 183 12.59 -3.87 1.28
N TYR A 184 13.43 -2.87 1.51
CA TYR A 184 13.23 -1.49 1.12
C TYR A 184 14.22 -1.15 0.01
N ASN A 185 13.68 -0.66 -1.10
CA ASN A 185 14.42 -0.25 -2.29
C ASN A 185 13.79 1.05 -2.83
N HIS A 186 14.23 1.52 -3.99
CA HIS A 186 13.63 2.66 -4.67
C HIS A 186 13.49 2.41 -6.17
N CYS A 187 12.55 3.10 -6.79
CA CYS A 187 12.44 3.14 -8.24
C CYS A 187 13.62 3.93 -8.84
N HIS A 188 14.38 3.32 -9.74
CA HIS A 188 15.52 3.97 -10.40
C HIS A 188 15.13 5.18 -11.27
N HIS A 189 13.87 5.27 -11.73
CA HIS A 189 13.39 6.37 -12.55
C HIS A 189 12.98 7.60 -11.73
N CYS A 190 12.18 7.42 -10.67
CA CYS A 190 11.56 8.54 -9.92
C CYS A 190 11.96 8.63 -8.44
N ASN A 191 12.79 7.70 -7.96
CA ASN A 191 13.28 7.57 -6.58
C ASN A 191 12.20 7.34 -5.51
N THR A 192 10.99 6.91 -5.92
CA THR A 192 9.94 6.50 -4.98
C THR A 192 10.33 5.21 -4.28
N ARG A 193 10.18 5.16 -2.94
CA ARG A 193 10.44 3.96 -2.14
C ARG A 193 9.57 2.79 -2.60
N LEU A 194 10.18 1.63 -2.79
CA LEU A 194 9.52 0.36 -3.10
C LEU A 194 9.74 -0.61 -1.94
N ILE A 195 8.66 -1.18 -1.44
CA ILE A 195 8.66 -2.09 -0.30
C ILE A 195 8.10 -3.43 -0.74
N LYS A 196 8.81 -4.49 -0.38
CA LYS A 196 8.40 -5.87 -0.62
C LYS A 196 8.49 -6.65 0.70
N ASN A 197 7.49 -7.45 0.99
CA ASN A 197 7.37 -8.24 2.20
C ASN A 197 7.37 -9.73 1.79
N GLY A 198 8.43 -10.47 2.10
CA GLY A 198 8.61 -11.83 1.61
C GLY A 198 8.63 -11.92 0.07
N ASP A 199 8.41 -13.12 -0.46
CA ASP A 199 8.47 -13.37 -1.91
C ASP A 199 7.20 -12.96 -2.66
N TYR A 200 6.05 -12.99 -1.97
CA TYR A 200 4.72 -12.92 -2.58
C TYR A 200 3.87 -11.73 -2.09
N TRP A 201 4.36 -10.92 -1.16
CA TRP A 201 3.59 -9.81 -0.60
C TRP A 201 4.13 -8.46 -1.07
N SER A 202 3.32 -7.79 -1.88
CA SER A 202 3.52 -6.42 -2.30
C SER A 202 2.20 -5.66 -2.25
N TYR A 203 2.26 -4.33 -2.25
CA TYR A 203 1.08 -3.47 -2.41
C TYR A 203 0.91 -3.01 -3.84
N HIS A 204 1.82 -3.43 -4.71
CA HIS A 204 1.98 -2.90 -6.06
C HIS A 204 1.55 -3.93 -7.09
N SER A 205 1.13 -3.44 -8.25
CA SER A 205 1.00 -4.28 -9.43
C SER A 205 2.37 -4.85 -9.82
N GLN A 206 2.38 -6.04 -10.40
CA GLN A 206 3.56 -6.76 -10.83
C GLN A 206 3.44 -7.14 -12.31
N MET A 207 4.55 -7.43 -12.96
CA MET A 207 4.49 -8.05 -14.28
C MET A 207 3.97 -9.49 -14.17
N PRO A 208 3.01 -9.92 -15.02
CA PRO A 208 2.51 -11.28 -14.99
C PRO A 208 3.59 -12.35 -15.19
N ILE A 209 4.61 -12.06 -16.01
CA ILE A 209 5.69 -12.99 -16.36
C ILE A 209 6.84 -12.93 -15.34
N GLU A 210 6.99 -11.80 -14.64
CA GLU A 210 8.07 -11.55 -13.68
C GLU A 210 7.47 -11.04 -12.37
N PRO A 211 6.85 -11.92 -11.56
CA PRO A 211 6.15 -11.53 -10.32
C PRO A 211 7.08 -11.02 -9.21
N LEU A 212 8.39 -10.95 -9.47
CA LEU A 212 9.35 -10.29 -8.59
C LEU A 212 9.52 -8.81 -8.92
N ASN A 213 9.14 -8.40 -10.15
CA ASN A 213 9.33 -7.06 -10.68
C ASN A 213 8.10 -6.21 -10.37
N ILE A 214 8.29 -5.32 -9.40
CA ILE A 214 7.26 -4.40 -8.90
C ILE A 214 7.14 -3.22 -9.85
N LYS A 215 5.91 -2.94 -10.30
CA LYS A 215 5.61 -1.72 -11.03
C LYS A 215 5.58 -0.54 -10.05
N CYS A 216 6.36 0.49 -10.31
CA CYS A 216 6.40 1.67 -9.44
C CYS A 216 5.02 2.35 -9.41
N PRO A 217 4.41 2.58 -8.24
CA PRO A 217 3.08 3.17 -8.17
C PRO A 217 3.04 4.66 -8.55
N ALA A 218 4.20 5.32 -8.57
CA ALA A 218 4.35 6.74 -8.86
C ALA A 218 4.57 7.04 -10.35
N CYS A 219 5.41 6.24 -11.05
CA CYS A 219 5.79 6.49 -12.44
C CYS A 219 5.55 5.30 -13.37
N GLU A 220 5.00 4.20 -12.85
CA GLU A 220 4.65 3.01 -13.61
C GLU A 220 5.83 2.28 -14.29
N SER A 221 7.07 2.73 -14.07
CA SER A 221 8.29 2.06 -14.50
C SER A 221 8.49 0.75 -13.73
N LEU A 222 9.05 -0.25 -14.41
CA LEU A 222 9.38 -1.54 -13.84
C LEU A 222 10.74 -1.48 -13.13
N LEU A 223 10.86 -2.22 -12.03
CA LEU A 223 12.11 -2.50 -11.34
C LEU A 223 12.56 -3.94 -11.63
#